data_AF-A0A561VIM3-F1
#
_entry.id   AF-A0A561VIM3-F1
#
_cell.length_a   1.000
_cell.length_b   1.000
_cell.length_c   1.000
_cell.angle_alpha   90.00
_cell.angle_beta   90.00
_cell.angle_gamma   90.00
#
_symmetry.space_group_name_H-M   'P 1'
#
loop_
_entity.id
_entity.type
_entity.pdbx_description
1 polymer ?
#
loop_
_entity_poly.entity_id
_entity_poly.type
_entity_poly.pdbx_seq_one_letter_code
_entity_poly.pdbx_strand_id
1 'polypeptide(L)'
;MTVETTGAGHAPPTGPAVHWDVADRDGTVSWPGLEGEQWTLSCDAPVRLSFSGERLVTVDVLSISDRLRGVGISGAPGRHYFDSGWLWLPLSDAPVTRQVSGPARVEVTLVGQLLVRVRFRLDPATSGEER
;
A
#
# COMPACT_ATOMS: atom_id res chain seq x y z
N MET A 1 -16.54 -18.08 -43.51
CA MET A 1 -16.94 -16.90 -42.72
C MET A 1 -16.59 -17.24 -41.28
N THR A 2 -15.42 -16.80 -40.83
CA THR A 2 -14.88 -17.16 -39.51
C THR A 2 -14.82 -15.87 -38.72
N VAL A 3 -15.58 -15.80 -37.62
CA VAL A 3 -15.55 -14.66 -36.70
C VAL A 3 -14.47 -14.96 -35.68
N GLU A 4 -13.30 -14.37 -35.84
CA GLU A 4 -12.25 -14.32 -34.81
C GLU A 4 -12.70 -13.32 -33.75
N THR A 5 -13.13 -13.84 -32.59
CA THR A 5 -13.34 -13.02 -31.40
C THR A 5 -11.99 -12.83 -30.71
N THR A 6 -11.28 -11.76 -31.08
CA THR A 6 -10.10 -11.30 -30.33
C THR A 6 -10.58 -10.70 -29.01
N GLY A 7 -10.83 -11.55 -28.03
CA GLY A 7 -11.03 -11.14 -26.65
C GLY A 7 -9.71 -10.59 -26.11
N ALA A 8 -9.69 -9.29 -25.82
CA ALA A 8 -8.59 -8.61 -25.16
C ALA A 8 -8.33 -9.22 -23.77
N GLY A 9 -7.41 -10.18 -23.70
CA GLY A 9 -6.87 -10.69 -22.44
C GLY A 9 -5.81 -9.76 -21.88
N HIS A 10 -6.17 -8.52 -21.56
CA HIS A 10 -5.30 -7.71 -20.69
C HIS A 10 -5.50 -8.27 -19.29
N ALA A 11 -4.67 -9.24 -18.90
CA ALA A 11 -4.59 -9.63 -17.51
C ALA A 11 -4.39 -8.34 -16.69
N PRO A 12 -5.23 -8.05 -15.67
CA PRO A 12 -4.99 -6.90 -14.84
C PRO A 12 -3.59 -7.02 -14.24
N PRO A 13 -2.86 -5.91 -14.03
CA PRO A 13 -1.57 -5.96 -13.36
C PRO A 13 -1.73 -6.77 -12.06
N THR A 14 -1.02 -7.88 -11.94
CA THR A 14 -1.16 -8.89 -10.87
C THR A 14 -0.57 -8.43 -9.53
N GLY A 15 -0.35 -7.13 -9.36
CA GLY A 15 0.25 -6.55 -8.16
C GLY A 15 -0.26 -5.12 -7.90
N PRO A 16 0.02 -4.57 -6.71
CA PRO A 16 -0.41 -3.23 -6.36
C PRO A 16 0.17 -2.19 -7.32
N ALA A 17 -0.64 -1.21 -7.69
CA ALA A 17 -0.14 0.03 -8.28
C ALA A 17 0.43 0.91 -7.16
N VAL A 18 1.71 1.29 -7.30
CA VAL A 18 2.47 2.03 -6.29
C VAL A 18 2.90 3.38 -6.88
N HIS A 19 2.61 4.45 -6.15
CA HIS A 19 3.07 5.80 -6.44
C HIS A 19 3.78 6.37 -5.21
N TRP A 20 4.90 7.03 -5.43
CA TRP A 20 5.64 7.75 -4.38
C TRP A 20 6.16 9.05 -4.96
N ASP A 21 5.77 10.17 -4.34
CA ASP A 21 6.28 11.50 -4.62
C ASP A 21 7.32 11.87 -3.55
N VAL A 22 8.58 11.99 -3.97
CA VAL A 22 9.69 12.31 -3.05
C VAL A 22 9.60 13.75 -2.52
N ALA A 23 9.07 14.69 -3.33
CA ALA A 23 9.04 16.10 -3.00
C ALA A 23 7.92 16.39 -1.99
N ASP A 24 6.74 15.81 -2.23
CA ASP A 24 5.59 15.94 -1.34
C ASP A 24 5.57 14.91 -0.21
N ARG A 25 6.50 13.93 -0.24
CA ARG A 25 6.56 12.78 0.66
C ARG A 25 5.21 12.07 0.80
N ASP A 26 4.53 11.95 -0.32
CA ASP A 26 3.18 11.38 -0.45
C ASP A 26 3.27 10.06 -1.23
N GLY A 27 2.72 9.00 -0.66
CA GLY A 27 2.67 7.69 -1.29
C GLY A 27 1.27 7.15 -1.35
N THR A 28 0.99 6.40 -2.42
CA THR A 28 -0.25 5.66 -2.59
C THR A 28 0.06 4.25 -3.07
N VAL A 29 -0.49 3.26 -2.38
CA VAL A 29 -0.55 1.86 -2.81
C VAL A 29 -1.99 1.53 -3.09
N SER A 30 -2.29 0.93 -4.24
CA SER A 30 -3.67 0.62 -4.64
C SER A 30 -3.79 -0.74 -5.31
N TRP A 31 -4.89 -1.42 -5.04
CA TRP A 31 -5.29 -2.68 -5.64
C TRP A 31 -6.53 -2.44 -6.49
N PRO A 32 -6.37 -2.17 -7.80
CA PRO A 32 -7.50 -1.91 -8.68
C PRO A 32 -8.35 -3.18 -8.87
N GLY A 33 -9.61 -2.99 -9.25
CA GLY A 33 -10.48 -4.08 -9.69
C GLY A 33 -11.53 -4.56 -8.67
N LEU A 34 -11.67 -3.88 -7.53
CA LEU A 34 -12.84 -4.04 -6.67
C LEU A 34 -13.82 -2.88 -6.88
N GLU A 35 -15.09 -3.23 -7.10
CA GLU A 35 -16.20 -2.29 -7.17
C GLU A 35 -17.09 -2.44 -5.94
N GLY A 36 -17.69 -1.34 -5.47
CA GLY A 36 -18.59 -1.35 -4.31
C GLY A 36 -18.53 -0.06 -3.51
N GLU A 37 -19.26 -0.03 -2.40
CA GLU A 37 -19.21 1.07 -1.44
C GLU A 37 -17.81 1.15 -0.80
N GLN A 38 -17.25 2.37 -0.78
CA GLN A 38 -15.92 2.63 -0.26
C GLN A 38 -16.00 3.34 1.09
N TRP A 39 -15.22 2.84 2.04
CA TRP A 39 -15.02 3.50 3.33
C TRP A 39 -13.56 3.88 3.50
N THR A 40 -13.31 5.11 3.93
CA THR A 40 -11.95 5.59 4.23
C THR A 40 -11.80 5.84 5.72
N LEU A 41 -10.72 5.31 6.27
CA LEU A 41 -10.30 5.50 7.64
C LEU A 41 -8.99 6.27 7.63
N SER A 42 -8.94 7.40 8.36
CA SER A 42 -7.73 8.20 8.47
C SER A 42 -7.19 8.15 9.91
N CYS A 43 -5.88 8.03 10.06
CA CYS A 43 -5.20 8.03 11.35
C CYS A 43 -3.79 8.62 11.22
N ASP A 44 -3.23 9.05 12.34
CA ASP A 44 -1.83 9.44 12.43
C ASP A 44 -1.06 8.25 13.00
N ALA A 45 -0.03 7.81 12.28
CA ALA A 45 0.71 6.59 12.58
C ALA A 45 2.17 6.74 12.13
N PRO A 46 3.16 6.20 12.87
CA PRO A 46 4.50 6.08 12.36
C PRO A 46 4.52 5.16 11.13
N VAL A 47 5.19 5.58 10.07
CA VAL A 47 5.36 4.81 8.84
C VAL A 47 6.85 4.60 8.58
N ARG A 48 7.21 3.40 8.13
CA ARG A 48 8.53 3.08 7.58
C ARG A 48 8.38 2.66 6.12
N LEU A 49 9.12 3.32 5.26
CA LEU A 49 9.18 3.09 3.82
C LEU A 49 10.54 2.49 3.51
N SER A 50 10.58 1.34 2.85
CA SER A 50 11.83 0.73 2.38
C SER A 50 11.93 0.79 0.88
N PHE A 51 13.12 1.11 0.37
CA PHE A 51 13.38 1.30 -1.04
C PHE A 51 14.51 0.40 -1.54
N SER A 52 14.46 0.05 -2.83
CA SER A 52 15.55 -0.54 -3.62
C SER A 52 15.93 0.47 -4.71
N GLY A 53 17.00 1.22 -4.52
CA GLY A 53 17.25 2.46 -5.26
C GLY A 53 16.11 3.45 -5.01
N GLU A 54 15.47 3.91 -6.08
CA GLU A 54 14.31 4.81 -6.02
C GLU A 54 12.96 4.07 -5.91
N ARG A 55 12.95 2.74 -6.04
CA ARG A 55 11.73 1.94 -6.03
C ARG A 55 11.28 1.64 -4.61
N LEU A 56 10.06 2.00 -4.25
CA LEU A 56 9.44 1.58 -2.99
C LEU A 56 9.15 0.07 -3.02
N VAL A 57 9.64 -0.67 -2.02
CA VAL A 57 9.54 -2.15 -1.95
C VAL A 57 8.74 -2.63 -0.75
N THR A 58 8.69 -1.87 0.35
CA THR A 58 7.80 -2.14 1.48
C THR A 58 7.26 -0.86 2.09
N VAL A 59 6.05 -0.96 2.66
CA VAL A 59 5.45 0.08 3.52
C VAL A 59 5.00 -0.58 4.82
N ASP A 60 5.53 -0.12 5.94
CA ASP A 60 5.08 -0.51 7.27
C ASP A 60 4.36 0.66 7.91
N VAL A 61 3.10 0.51 8.29
CA VAL A 61 2.38 1.46 9.14
C VAL A 61 2.31 0.88 10.55
N LEU A 62 2.99 1.52 11.48
CA LEU A 62 3.08 1.09 12.87
C LEU A 62 1.91 1.66 13.66
N SER A 63 1.35 0.90 14.60
CA SER A 63 0.28 1.34 15.49
C SER A 63 -1.01 1.79 14.79
N ILE A 64 -1.47 1.00 13.82
CA ILE A 64 -2.74 1.19 13.15
C ILE A 64 -3.94 0.79 14.02
N SER A 65 -5.07 1.47 13.84
CA SER A 65 -6.28 1.28 14.66
C SER A 65 -6.75 -0.18 14.69
N ASP A 66 -7.19 -0.65 15.85
CA ASP A 66 -7.83 -1.97 16.02
C ASP A 66 -9.04 -2.18 15.11
N ARG A 67 -9.62 -1.10 14.56
CA ARG A 67 -10.73 -1.16 13.59
C ARG A 67 -10.34 -1.82 12.26
N LEU A 68 -9.04 -1.94 11.96
CA LEU A 68 -8.54 -2.63 10.77
C LEU A 68 -8.21 -4.11 11.02
N ARG A 69 -8.44 -4.61 12.25
CA ARG A 69 -8.30 -6.05 12.53
C ARG A 69 -9.30 -6.82 11.66
N GLY A 70 -8.79 -7.79 10.91
CA GLY A 70 -9.61 -8.63 10.01
C GLY A 70 -9.78 -8.08 8.60
N VAL A 71 -9.16 -6.94 8.25
CA VAL A 71 -9.10 -6.46 6.85
C VAL A 71 -8.19 -7.37 6.03
N GLY A 72 -8.69 -7.84 4.88
CA GLY A 72 -7.92 -8.58 3.87
C GLY A 72 -7.39 -7.67 2.77
N ILE A 73 -6.49 -8.17 1.92
CA ILE A 73 -6.07 -7.50 0.69
C ILE A 73 -6.48 -8.38 -0.49
N SER A 74 -7.17 -7.80 -1.48
CA SER A 74 -7.56 -8.54 -2.68
C SER A 74 -6.37 -8.77 -3.61
N GLY A 75 -6.28 -9.95 -4.22
CA GLY A 75 -5.24 -10.27 -5.20
C GLY A 75 -3.87 -10.59 -4.64
N ALA A 76 -3.70 -10.63 -3.31
CA ALA A 76 -2.45 -11.02 -2.66
C ALA A 76 -2.65 -12.33 -1.88
N PRO A 77 -2.22 -13.49 -2.42
CA PRO A 77 -2.40 -14.77 -1.75
C PRO A 77 -1.47 -14.89 -0.55
N GLY A 78 -2.04 -14.73 0.65
CA GLY A 78 -1.48 -15.28 1.88
C GLY A 78 -0.54 -14.34 2.66
N ARG A 79 -0.70 -14.46 3.98
CA ARG A 79 0.11 -13.90 5.08
C ARG A 79 -0.16 -12.43 5.39
N HIS A 80 -1.23 -12.24 6.16
CA HIS A 80 -1.40 -11.21 7.18
C HIS A 80 -0.53 -9.96 7.00
N TYR A 81 -1.12 -8.96 6.37
CA TYR A 81 -0.59 -7.60 6.35
C TYR A 81 -0.84 -6.91 7.69
N PHE A 82 -1.78 -7.41 8.49
CA PHE A 82 -2.11 -6.86 9.81
C PHE A 82 -1.70 -7.84 10.91
N ASP A 83 -0.69 -7.47 11.71
CA ASP A 83 -0.29 -8.20 12.93
C ASP A 83 0.05 -7.21 14.05
N SER A 84 -0.43 -7.46 15.27
CA SER A 84 -0.04 -6.73 16.48
C SER A 84 -0.15 -5.19 16.37
N GLY A 85 -1.14 -4.70 15.61
CA GLY A 85 -1.38 -3.27 15.37
C GLY A 85 -0.50 -2.68 14.27
N TRP A 86 0.16 -3.48 13.46
CA TRP A 86 1.00 -3.02 12.34
C TRP A 86 0.34 -3.41 11.02
N LEU A 87 0.43 -2.54 10.02
CA LEU A 87 0.11 -2.85 8.63
C LEU A 87 1.42 -2.94 7.83
N TRP A 88 1.85 -4.15 7.50
CA TRP A 88 3.02 -4.42 6.67
C TRP A 88 2.59 -4.73 5.24
N LEU A 89 3.03 -3.92 4.27
CA LEU A 89 2.77 -4.08 2.83
C LEU A 89 4.06 -4.43 2.08
N PRO A 90 4.38 -5.72 1.86
CA PRO A 90 5.41 -6.14 0.91
C PRO A 90 4.94 -5.87 -0.53
N LEU A 91 5.64 -4.97 -1.24
CA LEU A 91 5.33 -4.57 -2.62
C LEU A 91 6.24 -5.26 -3.65
N SER A 92 7.44 -5.69 -3.24
CA SER A 92 8.43 -6.36 -4.08
C SER A 92 9.46 -7.11 -3.22
N ASP A 93 10.04 -8.19 -3.74
CA ASP A 93 11.13 -8.95 -3.10
C ASP A 93 12.54 -8.38 -3.38
N ALA A 94 12.63 -7.15 -3.87
CA ALA A 94 13.92 -6.53 -4.18
C ALA A 94 14.67 -6.16 -2.89
N PRO A 95 16.00 -6.26 -2.85
CA PRO A 95 16.78 -5.98 -1.65
C PRO A 95 16.62 -4.52 -1.22
N VAL A 96 16.47 -4.30 0.09
CA VAL A 96 16.38 -2.95 0.64
C VAL A 96 17.75 -2.28 0.60
N THR A 97 17.82 -1.08 0.04
CA THR A 97 19.03 -0.24 -0.03
C THR A 97 18.90 1.07 0.73
N ARG A 98 17.67 1.53 1.03
CA ARG A 98 17.41 2.75 1.81
C ARG A 98 16.11 2.61 2.59
N GLN A 99 16.04 3.24 3.77
CA GLN A 99 14.80 3.35 4.54
C GLN A 99 14.50 4.81 4.92
N VAL A 100 13.21 5.13 4.99
CA VAL A 100 12.70 6.41 5.49
C VAL A 100 11.62 6.13 6.52
N SER A 101 11.76 6.67 7.73
CA SER A 101 10.82 6.45 8.82
C SER A 101 10.34 7.76 9.42
N GLY A 102 9.06 7.86 9.76
CA GLY A 102 8.53 9.02 10.46
C GLY A 102 7.03 9.00 10.71
N PRO A 103 6.51 9.97 11.48
CA PRO A 103 5.08 10.16 11.62
C PRO A 103 4.45 10.46 10.26
N ALA A 104 3.30 9.85 9.99
CA ALA A 104 2.54 10.07 8.77
C ALA A 104 1.06 10.23 9.06
N ARG A 105 0.39 11.01 8.21
CA ARG A 105 -1.05 10.86 8.03
C ARG A 105 -1.30 9.68 7.11
N VAL A 106 -2.06 8.68 7.56
CA VAL A 106 -2.39 7.48 6.80
C VAL A 106 -3.88 7.41 6.56
N GLU A 107 -4.26 7.15 5.31
CA GLU A 107 -5.64 6.93 4.88
C GLU A 107 -5.75 5.54 4.26
N VAL A 108 -6.66 4.75 4.79
CA VAL A 108 -6.91 3.37 4.39
C VAL A 108 -8.31 3.32 3.78
N THR A 109 -8.40 3.00 2.50
CA THR A 109 -9.68 2.83 1.80
C THR A 109 -9.98 1.35 1.63
N LEU A 110 -11.19 0.97 2.04
CA LEU A 110 -11.72 -0.38 1.99
C LEU A 110 -12.94 -0.46 1.06
N VAL A 111 -13.14 -1.62 0.44
CA VAL A 111 -14.42 -2.06 -0.13
C VAL A 111 -14.86 -3.30 0.64
N GLY A 112 -15.95 -3.20 1.40
CA GLY A 112 -16.31 -4.21 2.38
C GLY A 112 -15.20 -4.41 3.43
N GLN A 113 -14.61 -5.61 3.50
CA GLN A 113 -13.47 -5.91 4.37
C GLN A 113 -12.12 -6.00 3.62
N LEU A 114 -12.09 -5.53 2.36
CA LEU A 114 -10.90 -5.63 1.52
C LEU A 114 -10.24 -4.26 1.35
N LEU A 115 -8.94 -4.22 1.61
CA LEU A 115 -8.09 -3.07 1.34
C LEU A 115 -7.96 -2.85 -0.17
N VAL A 116 -8.29 -1.64 -0.61
CA VAL A 116 -8.16 -1.22 -2.01
C VAL A 116 -7.18 -0.08 -2.18
N ARG A 117 -6.91 0.70 -1.14
CA ARG A 117 -5.93 1.79 -1.17
C ARG A 117 -5.34 2.06 0.20
N VAL A 118 -4.05 2.35 0.24
CA VAL A 118 -3.39 3.02 1.36
C VAL A 118 -2.71 4.26 0.81
N ARG A 119 -3.07 5.42 1.34
CA ARG A 119 -2.35 6.67 1.13
C ARG A 119 -1.62 7.04 2.41
N PHE A 120 -0.40 7.53 2.30
CA PHE A 120 0.36 8.02 3.43
C PHE A 120 1.12 9.28 3.03
N ARG A 121 1.18 10.23 3.95
CA ARG A 121 1.99 11.44 3.80
C ARG A 121 2.85 11.61 5.04
N LEU A 122 4.17 11.48 4.87
CA LEU A 122 5.11 11.71 5.96
C LEU A 122 5.11 13.19 6.36
N ASP A 123 5.26 13.47 7.64
CA ASP A 123 5.44 14.83 8.12
C ASP A 123 6.73 15.42 7.50
N PRO A 124 6.70 16.63 6.92
CA PRO A 124 7.89 17.29 6.40
C PRO A 124 9.02 17.45 7.45
N ALA A 125 8.69 17.55 8.74
CA ALA A 125 9.66 17.61 9.83
C ALA A 125 10.43 16.29 10.04
N THR A 126 10.04 15.22 9.36
CA THR A 126 10.71 13.92 9.42
C THR A 126 12.09 14.00 8.75
N SER A 127 13.14 14.22 9.53
CA SER A 127 14.53 14.04 9.10
C SER A 127 14.99 12.63 9.48
N GLY A 128 14.55 11.62 8.74
CA GLY A 128 14.86 10.23 9.02
C GLY A 128 15.31 9.50 7.77
N GLU A 129 16.49 9.84 7.26
CA GLU A 129 17.23 8.92 6.38
C GLU A 129 18.10 8.07 7.31
N GLU A 130 17.63 6.85 7.61
CA GLU A 130 18.42 5.88 8.37
C GLU A 130 19.11 4.94 7.38
N ARG A 131 20.43 4.84 7.58
CA ARG A 131 21.44 4.20 6.72
C ARG A 131 21.09 2.80 6.24
#